data_AF-B0CPM1-F1
#
_entry.id   AF-B0CPM1-F1
#
_cell.length_a   1.000
_cell.length_b   1.000
_cell.length_c   1.000
_cell.angle_alpha   90.00
_cell.angle_beta   90.00
_cell.angle_gamma   90.00
#
_symmetry.space_group_name_H-M   'P 1'
#
loop_
_entity.id
_entity.type
_entity.pdbx_description
1 polymer ?
#
loop_
_entity_poly.entity_id
_entity_poly.type
_entity_poly.pdbx_seq_one_letter_code
_entity_poly.pdbx_strand_id
1 'polypeptide(L)'
;MHQGDHKSWTSAMGMMTALNLLGFKTGLTVFQLVNSLVFLGLAKMPASVEVADWIFDHGTLGAYRGLQHLGFICPDLGSVRSAYMIIYNHLHQFLTEDDKKILGFSPIFVEHLLCKVVWWESRLVEGKVCSLDKMAASIDLPEEHWISGKNKTDQLAFPFPFSSDPEELKKTITTIMKIQ
;
A
#
# COMPACT_ATOMS: atom_id res chain seq x y z
N MET A 1 29.55 13.30 3.35
CA MET A 1 28.08 13.40 3.38
C MET A 1 27.68 14.58 2.52
N HIS A 2 27.03 14.38 1.37
CA HIS A 2 26.58 15.50 0.54
C HIS A 2 25.45 16.24 1.26
N GLN A 3 25.67 17.50 1.60
CA GLN A 3 24.71 18.44 2.21
C GLN A 3 23.73 19.03 1.17
N GLY A 4 23.33 18.24 0.17
CA GLY A 4 22.36 18.66 -0.82
C GLY A 4 20.96 18.29 -0.36
N ASP A 5 19.99 19.20 -0.50
CA ASP A 5 18.59 18.91 -0.21
C ASP A 5 18.10 17.79 -1.15
N HIS A 6 17.69 16.66 -0.58
CA HIS A 6 17.26 15.51 -1.39
C HIS A 6 16.05 15.88 -2.25
N LYS A 7 16.05 15.40 -3.50
CA LYS A 7 14.91 15.63 -4.41
C LYS A 7 13.65 14.97 -3.86
N SER A 8 12.50 15.60 -4.09
CA SER A 8 11.21 14.93 -3.83
C SER A 8 11.07 13.69 -4.70
N TRP A 9 10.23 12.76 -4.27
CA TRP A 9 9.94 11.54 -5.00
C TRP A 9 9.47 11.82 -6.44
N THR A 10 8.52 12.73 -6.60
CA THR A 10 8.01 13.17 -7.91
C THR A 10 9.11 13.83 -8.76
N SER A 11 9.98 14.66 -8.16
CA SER A 11 11.11 15.28 -8.87
C SER A 11 12.15 14.25 -9.32
N ALA A 12 12.43 13.25 -8.50
CA ALA A 12 13.30 12.14 -8.86
C ALA A 12 12.70 11.34 -10.02
N MET A 13 11.38 11.10 -10.03
CA MET A 13 10.71 10.46 -11.16
C MET A 13 10.88 11.23 -12.46
N GLY A 14 10.60 12.54 -12.43
CA GLY A 14 10.77 13.41 -13.60
C GLY A 14 12.22 13.42 -14.10
N MET A 15 13.20 13.44 -13.18
CA MET A 15 14.62 13.35 -13.53
C MET A 15 14.96 12.02 -14.22
N MET A 16 14.52 10.88 -13.67
CA MET A 16 14.85 9.57 -14.24
C MET A 16 14.21 9.38 -15.62
N THR A 17 12.98 9.83 -15.81
CA THR A 17 12.33 9.87 -17.12
C THR A 17 13.07 10.78 -18.10
N ALA A 18 13.53 11.97 -17.65
CA ALA A 18 14.24 12.93 -18.50
C ALA A 18 15.62 12.42 -18.96
N LEU A 19 16.29 11.55 -18.20
CA LEU A 19 17.53 10.90 -18.62
C LEU A 19 17.33 9.97 -19.83
N ASN A 20 16.08 9.58 -20.12
CA ASN A 20 15.69 8.76 -21.28
C ASN A 20 16.51 7.47 -21.44
N LEU A 21 16.94 6.89 -20.32
CA LEU A 21 17.69 5.64 -20.29
C LEU A 21 16.81 4.50 -20.80
N LEU A 22 17.39 3.61 -21.62
CA LEU A 22 16.68 2.44 -22.12
C LEU A 22 16.20 1.58 -20.93
N GLY A 23 14.92 1.24 -20.91
CA GLY A 23 14.28 0.49 -19.82
C GLY A 23 13.73 1.35 -18.66
N PHE A 24 14.09 2.64 -18.58
CA PHE A 24 13.65 3.56 -17.51
C PHE A 24 12.96 4.80 -18.07
N LYS A 25 12.20 4.64 -19.16
CA LYS A 25 11.55 5.77 -19.83
C LYS A 25 10.23 6.15 -19.15
N THR A 26 9.40 5.17 -18.79
CA THR A 26 8.09 5.39 -18.16
C THR A 26 7.67 4.19 -17.31
N GLY A 27 6.60 4.36 -16.53
CA GLY A 27 5.88 3.26 -15.90
C GLY A 27 6.56 2.64 -14.67
N LEU A 28 6.21 1.38 -14.41
CA LEU A 28 6.56 0.66 -13.18
C LEU A 28 8.07 0.58 -12.91
N THR A 29 8.89 0.41 -13.94
CA THR A 29 10.35 0.29 -13.76
C THR A 29 10.96 1.58 -13.20
N VAL A 30 10.48 2.74 -13.65
CA VAL A 30 10.93 4.05 -13.14
C VAL A 30 10.45 4.24 -11.71
N PHE A 31 9.19 3.91 -11.43
CA PHE A 31 8.62 3.94 -10.09
C PHE A 31 9.44 3.09 -9.10
N GLN A 32 9.74 1.84 -9.45
CA GLN A 32 10.55 0.93 -8.63
C GLN A 32 11.97 1.45 -8.40
N LEU A 33 12.60 2.03 -9.43
CA LEU A 33 13.91 2.64 -9.30
C LEU A 33 13.88 3.81 -8.32
N VAL A 34 12.92 4.72 -8.44
CA VAL A 34 12.83 5.87 -7.53
C VAL A 34 12.49 5.43 -6.10
N ASN A 35 11.65 4.41 -5.92
CA ASN A 35 11.44 3.81 -4.59
C ASN A 35 12.74 3.27 -4.00
N SER A 36 13.58 2.65 -4.83
CA SER A 36 14.91 2.19 -4.40
C SER A 36 15.81 3.37 -4.00
N LEU A 37 15.77 4.49 -4.74
CA LEU A 37 16.47 5.71 -4.36
C LEU A 37 15.98 6.30 -3.04
N VAL A 38 14.67 6.22 -2.74
CA VAL A 38 14.13 6.60 -1.43
C VAL A 38 14.70 5.73 -0.32
N PHE A 39 14.69 4.41 -0.48
CA PHE A 39 15.22 3.50 0.53
C PHE A 39 16.74 3.63 0.73
N LEU A 40 17.48 4.06 -0.29
CA LEU A 40 18.91 4.40 -0.19
C LEU A 40 19.17 5.79 0.40
N GLY A 41 18.13 6.57 0.72
CA GLY A 41 18.25 7.93 1.23
C GLY A 41 18.74 8.93 0.18
N LEU A 42 18.55 8.64 -1.11
CA LEU A 42 18.93 9.51 -2.24
C LEU A 42 17.75 10.38 -2.73
N ALA A 43 16.52 10.02 -2.38
CA ALA A 43 15.30 10.80 -2.62
C ALA A 43 14.42 10.84 -1.35
N LYS A 44 13.55 11.85 -1.25
CA LYS A 44 12.59 11.97 -0.13
C LYS A 44 11.45 10.96 -0.30
N MET A 45 10.95 10.43 0.83
CA MET A 45 9.76 9.58 0.86
C MET A 45 8.56 10.31 0.24
N PRO A 46 7.77 9.66 -0.63
CA PRO A 46 6.57 10.28 -1.17
C PRO A 46 5.51 10.48 -0.08
N ALA A 47 4.65 11.47 -0.28
CA ALA A 47 3.39 11.54 0.44
C ALA A 47 2.40 10.47 -0.06
N SER A 48 1.47 10.05 0.80
CA SER A 48 0.41 9.09 0.45
C SER A 48 -0.38 9.50 -0.80
N VAL A 49 -0.63 10.81 -0.95
CA VAL A 49 -1.33 11.35 -2.12
C VAL A 49 -0.52 11.22 -3.41
N GLU A 50 0.81 11.37 -3.36
CA GLU A 50 1.66 11.22 -4.56
C GLU A 50 1.65 9.77 -5.06
N VAL A 51 1.63 8.80 -4.14
CA VAL A 51 1.51 7.38 -4.50
C VAL A 51 0.11 7.07 -5.04
N ALA A 52 -0.93 7.60 -4.42
CA ALA A 52 -2.31 7.41 -4.90
C ALA A 52 -2.54 8.01 -6.30
N ASP A 53 -1.95 9.18 -6.58
CA ASP A 53 -1.98 9.81 -7.91
C ASP A 53 -1.33 8.89 -8.95
N TRP A 54 -0.15 8.37 -8.61
CA TRP A 54 0.55 7.44 -9.49
C TRP A 54 -0.26 6.16 -9.75
N ILE A 55 -0.93 5.62 -8.73
CA ILE A 55 -1.81 4.46 -8.86
C ILE A 55 -2.98 4.76 -9.81
N PHE A 56 -3.58 5.94 -9.73
CA PHE A 56 -4.66 6.36 -10.63
C PHE A 56 -4.18 6.45 -12.09
N ASP A 57 -3.02 7.08 -12.31
CA ASP A 57 -2.42 7.21 -13.66
C ASP A 57 -2.01 5.85 -14.26
N HIS A 58 -1.86 4.82 -13.43
CA HIS A 58 -1.46 3.47 -13.83
C HIS A 58 -2.53 2.42 -13.48
N GLY A 59 -3.80 2.73 -13.74
CA GLY A 59 -4.96 1.90 -13.37
C GLY A 59 -4.99 0.45 -13.87
N THR A 60 -4.09 0.07 -14.78
CA THR A 60 -3.94 -1.33 -15.24
C THR A 60 -3.06 -2.18 -14.32
N LEU A 61 -2.33 -1.58 -13.38
CA LEU A 61 -1.37 -2.26 -12.50
C LEU A 61 -2.00 -2.82 -11.22
N GLY A 62 -1.21 -3.61 -10.50
CA GLY A 62 -1.65 -4.41 -9.36
C GLY A 62 -2.24 -3.61 -8.22
N ALA A 63 -1.69 -2.43 -7.88
CA ALA A 63 -2.17 -1.66 -6.74
C ALA A 63 -3.58 -1.09 -6.97
N TYR A 64 -3.87 -0.58 -8.18
CA TYR A 64 -5.20 -0.10 -8.54
C TYR A 64 -6.22 -1.23 -8.49
N ARG A 65 -5.89 -2.37 -9.11
CA ARG A 65 -6.72 -3.58 -9.04
C ARG A 65 -6.91 -4.04 -7.60
N GLY A 66 -5.85 -3.99 -6.79
CA GLY A 66 -5.90 -4.32 -5.36
C GLY A 66 -6.97 -3.52 -4.61
N LEU A 67 -7.10 -2.22 -4.89
CA LEU A 67 -8.19 -1.41 -4.33
C LEU A 67 -9.57 -1.94 -4.76
N GLN A 68 -9.75 -2.26 -6.04
CA GLN A 68 -11.02 -2.81 -6.55
C GLN A 68 -11.35 -4.17 -5.93
N HIS A 69 -10.34 -5.02 -5.77
CA HIS A 69 -10.48 -6.35 -5.15
C HIS A 69 -10.80 -6.27 -3.65
N LEU A 70 -10.35 -5.22 -2.95
CA LEU A 70 -10.79 -4.91 -1.60
C LEU A 70 -12.20 -4.30 -1.52
N GLY A 71 -12.90 -4.17 -2.66
CA GLY A 71 -14.28 -3.69 -2.73
C GLY A 71 -14.42 -2.18 -2.89
N PHE A 72 -13.33 -1.43 -3.07
CA PHE A 72 -13.43 0.01 -3.31
C PHE A 72 -13.89 0.30 -4.74
N ILE A 73 -14.86 1.20 -4.88
CA ILE A 73 -15.32 1.71 -6.17
C ILE A 73 -14.58 3.02 -6.44
N CYS A 74 -13.65 2.98 -7.40
CA CYS A 74 -12.76 4.10 -7.70
C CYS A 74 -13.01 4.70 -9.09
N PRO A 75 -14.07 5.50 -9.32
CA PRO A 75 -14.36 6.09 -10.65
C PRO A 75 -13.43 7.25 -11.04
N ASP A 76 -12.78 7.89 -10.08
CA ASP A 76 -11.98 9.10 -10.29
C ASP A 76 -10.77 9.21 -9.34
N LEU A 77 -9.91 10.21 -9.55
CA LEU A 77 -8.70 10.42 -8.74
C LEU A 77 -9.02 10.62 -7.24
N GLY A 78 -10.10 11.34 -6.93
CA GLY A 78 -10.50 11.60 -5.54
C GLY A 78 -10.87 10.31 -4.80
N SER A 79 -11.57 9.41 -5.50
CA SER A 79 -11.92 8.09 -4.97
C SER A 79 -10.69 7.19 -4.75
N VAL A 80 -9.70 7.19 -5.66
CA VAL A 80 -8.44 6.43 -5.47
C VAL A 80 -7.65 6.97 -4.29
N ARG A 81 -7.49 8.30 -4.18
CA ARG A 81 -6.83 8.95 -3.03
C ARG A 81 -7.51 8.55 -1.73
N SER A 82 -8.84 8.60 -1.68
CA SER A 82 -9.61 8.27 -0.49
C SER A 82 -9.45 6.80 -0.10
N ALA A 83 -9.62 5.88 -1.05
CA ALA A 83 -9.47 4.44 -0.83
C ALA A 83 -8.05 4.12 -0.32
N TYR A 84 -7.03 4.65 -0.98
CA TYR A 84 -5.64 4.46 -0.57
C TYR A 84 -5.37 5.02 0.83
N MET A 85 -5.86 6.23 1.14
CA MET A 85 -5.69 6.85 2.45
C MET A 85 -6.42 6.09 3.57
N ILE A 86 -7.61 5.55 3.31
CA ILE A 86 -8.34 4.71 4.26
C ILE A 86 -7.47 3.51 4.65
N ILE A 87 -6.87 2.83 3.67
CA ILE A 87 -6.02 1.66 3.90
C ILE A 87 -4.74 2.07 4.63
N TYR A 88 -4.09 3.15 4.20
CA TYR A 88 -2.90 3.67 4.86
C TYR A 88 -3.17 4.01 6.33
N ASN A 89 -4.24 4.75 6.62
CA ASN A 89 -4.59 5.16 7.96
C ASN A 89 -4.99 3.98 8.83
N HIS A 90 -5.75 3.02 8.29
CA HIS A 90 -6.09 1.78 8.98
C HIS A 90 -4.82 1.03 9.40
N LEU A 91 -3.89 0.78 8.48
CA LEU A 91 -2.62 0.12 8.81
C LEU A 91 -1.78 0.95 9.78
N HIS A 92 -1.75 2.28 9.65
CA HIS A 92 -1.02 3.14 10.57
C HIS A 92 -1.59 3.08 11.99
N GLN A 93 -2.90 2.96 12.13
CA GLN A 93 -3.56 2.92 13.43
C GLN A 93 -3.42 1.56 14.11
N PHE A 94 -3.54 0.47 13.35
CA PHE A 94 -3.63 -0.88 13.90
C PHE A 94 -2.29 -1.63 13.96
N LEU A 95 -1.28 -1.22 13.19
CA LEU A 95 0.08 -1.77 13.33
C LEU A 95 0.77 -1.16 14.55
N THR A 96 1.49 -1.98 15.32
CA THR A 96 2.36 -1.45 16.38
C THR A 96 3.59 -0.76 15.78
N GLU A 97 4.26 0.08 16.57
CA GLU A 97 5.51 0.72 16.13
C GLU A 97 6.59 -0.30 15.77
N ASP A 98 6.65 -1.45 16.47
CA ASP A 98 7.58 -2.52 16.16
C ASP A 98 7.27 -3.17 14.80
N ASP A 99 6.00 -3.42 14.48
CA ASP A 99 5.66 -3.97 13.15
C ASP A 99 5.89 -2.94 12.06
N LYS A 100 5.52 -1.67 12.30
CA LYS A 100 5.79 -0.59 11.35
C LYS A 100 7.28 -0.54 11.01
N LYS A 101 8.15 -0.71 12.02
CA LYS A 101 9.60 -0.77 11.84
C LYS A 101 10.05 -2.02 11.08
N ILE A 102 9.51 -3.20 11.39
CA ILE A 102 9.84 -4.46 10.72
C ILE A 102 9.41 -4.43 9.25
N LEU A 103 8.20 -3.92 8.98
CA LEU A 103 7.60 -3.87 7.65
C LEU A 103 8.13 -2.72 6.78
N GLY A 104 8.80 -1.73 7.37
CA GLY A 104 9.15 -0.50 6.69
C GLY A 104 7.90 0.30 6.28
N PHE A 105 6.93 0.40 7.20
CA PHE A 105 5.63 1.03 6.95
C PHE A 105 5.80 2.45 6.39
N SER A 106 5.25 2.65 5.21
CA SER A 106 5.42 3.84 4.38
C SER A 106 4.37 3.85 3.28
N PRO A 107 4.17 4.96 2.56
CA PRO A 107 3.30 4.97 1.39
C PRO A 107 3.71 3.94 0.34
N ILE A 108 5.02 3.79 0.09
CA ILE A 108 5.55 2.77 -0.82
C ILE A 108 5.14 1.36 -0.36
N PHE A 109 5.22 1.07 0.94
CA PHE A 109 4.78 -0.22 1.48
C PHE A 109 3.31 -0.52 1.20
N VAL A 110 2.41 0.46 1.37
CA VAL A 110 0.98 0.26 1.13
C VAL A 110 0.68 -0.03 -0.35
N GLU A 111 1.39 0.62 -1.28
CA GLU A 111 1.26 0.29 -2.71
C GLU A 111 1.72 -1.15 -2.99
N HIS A 112 2.88 -1.56 -2.46
CA HIS A 112 3.37 -2.92 -2.62
C HIS A 112 2.41 -3.95 -2.04
N LEU A 113 1.80 -3.65 -0.89
CA LEU A 113 0.81 -4.48 -0.24
C LEU A 113 -0.44 -4.66 -1.13
N LEU A 114 -0.96 -3.56 -1.69
CA LEU A 114 -2.10 -3.60 -2.61
C LEU A 114 -1.81 -4.45 -3.85
N CYS A 115 -0.61 -4.33 -4.40
CA CYS A 115 -0.15 -5.20 -5.49
C CYS A 115 -0.20 -6.70 -5.14
N LYS A 116 -0.06 -7.06 -3.86
CA LYS A 116 -0.13 -8.44 -3.40
C LYS A 116 -1.54 -8.94 -3.14
N VAL A 117 -2.53 -8.07 -2.94
CA VAL A 117 -3.94 -8.48 -2.76
C VAL A 117 -4.40 -9.34 -3.95
N VAL A 118 -4.23 -8.81 -5.17
CA VAL A 118 -4.59 -9.51 -6.42
C VAL A 118 -3.87 -10.85 -6.56
N TRP A 119 -2.60 -10.88 -6.15
CA TRP A 119 -1.77 -12.08 -6.24
C TRP A 119 -2.24 -13.17 -5.27
N TRP A 120 -2.57 -12.80 -4.04
CA TRP A 120 -3.10 -13.75 -3.06
C TRP A 120 -4.43 -14.31 -3.52
N GLU A 121 -5.35 -13.47 -4.00
CA GLU A 121 -6.65 -13.92 -4.49
C GLU A 121 -6.51 -14.95 -5.62
N SER A 122 -5.62 -14.71 -6.60
CA SER A 122 -5.34 -15.71 -7.65
C SER A 122 -4.90 -17.06 -7.07
N ARG A 123 -4.03 -17.05 -6.04
CA ARG A 123 -3.54 -18.30 -5.42
C ARG A 123 -4.61 -19.01 -4.59
N LEU A 124 -5.54 -18.25 -4.00
CA LEU A 124 -6.66 -18.76 -3.21
C LEU A 124 -7.73 -19.38 -4.11
N VAL A 125 -8.04 -18.72 -5.23
CA VAL A 125 -8.97 -19.21 -6.25
C VAL A 125 -8.42 -20.45 -6.95
N GLU A 126 -7.11 -20.51 -7.18
CA GLU A 126 -6.42 -21.69 -7.74
C GLU A 126 -6.32 -22.88 -6.75
N GLY A 127 -6.85 -22.76 -5.53
CA GLY A 127 -6.82 -23.82 -4.52
C GLY A 127 -5.42 -24.18 -4.02
N LYS A 128 -4.41 -23.36 -4.33
CA LYS A 128 -3.03 -23.52 -3.84
C LYS A 128 -2.88 -23.11 -2.37
N VAL A 129 -3.86 -22.39 -1.84
CA VAL A 129 -3.95 -21.86 -0.48
C VAL A 129 -5.41 -21.98 -0.02
N CYS A 130 -5.69 -22.34 1.24
CA CYS A 130 -7.07 -22.39 1.76
C CYS A 130 -7.72 -21.00 1.61
N SER A 131 -8.97 -20.92 1.12
CA SER A 131 -9.65 -19.65 0.79
C SER A 131 -9.60 -18.62 1.93
N LEU A 132 -9.65 -17.32 1.59
CA LEU A 132 -9.63 -16.24 2.61
C LEU A 132 -10.75 -16.42 3.62
N ASP A 133 -11.93 -16.83 3.17
CA ASP A 133 -13.05 -17.12 4.06
C ASP A 133 -12.76 -18.27 5.01
N LYS A 134 -12.01 -19.30 4.57
CA LYS A 134 -11.58 -20.41 5.44
C LYS A 134 -10.44 -20.00 6.37
N MET A 135 -9.53 -19.14 5.94
CA MET A 135 -8.50 -18.58 6.81
C MET A 135 -9.12 -17.66 7.87
N ALA A 136 -10.02 -16.77 7.47
CA ALA A 136 -10.79 -15.89 8.34
C ALA A 136 -11.75 -16.66 9.26
N ALA A 137 -12.37 -17.75 8.80
CA ALA A 137 -13.22 -18.61 9.62
C ALA A 137 -12.43 -19.61 10.48
N SER A 138 -11.17 -19.91 10.14
CA SER A 138 -10.25 -20.71 10.98
C SER A 138 -9.57 -19.88 12.06
N ILE A 139 -9.62 -18.55 11.93
CA ILE A 139 -9.48 -17.66 13.06
C ILE A 139 -10.81 -17.78 13.80
N ASP A 140 -10.91 -18.79 14.68
CA ASP A 140 -11.79 -18.63 15.84
C ASP A 140 -11.41 -17.25 16.39
N LEU A 141 -12.35 -16.31 16.37
CA LEU A 141 -12.23 -15.07 17.10
C LEU A 141 -12.84 -15.33 18.49
N PRO A 142 -12.11 -15.87 19.48
CA PRO A 142 -12.12 -15.17 20.76
C PRO A 142 -11.60 -13.75 20.49
N GLU A 143 -11.79 -12.85 21.43
CA GLU A 143 -11.15 -11.52 21.44
C GLU A 143 -9.60 -11.62 21.53
N GLU A 144 -8.95 -12.47 20.74
CA GLU A 144 -7.50 -12.56 20.65
C GLU A 144 -7.00 -11.29 19.97
N HIS A 145 -6.63 -10.36 20.84
CA HIS A 145 -5.80 -9.23 20.52
C HIS A 145 -4.65 -9.72 19.65
N TRP A 146 -4.48 -9.09 18.50
CA TRP A 146 -3.32 -9.28 17.63
C TRP A 146 -2.02 -9.37 18.48
N ILE A 147 -1.19 -10.39 18.23
CA ILE A 147 0.04 -10.67 19.00
C ILE A 147 1.26 -10.49 18.09
N SER A 148 2.15 -9.58 18.46
CA SER A 148 3.38 -9.28 17.71
C SER A 148 4.24 -10.53 17.46
N GLY A 149 4.72 -10.69 16.23
CA GLY A 149 5.71 -11.70 15.86
C GLY A 149 5.17 -13.11 15.55
N LYS A 150 3.88 -13.39 15.79
CA LYS A 150 3.26 -14.71 15.50
C LYS A 150 3.32 -15.08 14.01
N ASN A 151 3.30 -14.07 13.13
CA ASN A 151 3.37 -14.25 11.66
C ASN A 151 4.80 -14.41 11.11
N LYS A 152 5.86 -14.39 11.93
CA LYS A 152 7.24 -14.60 11.46
C LYS A 152 7.52 -16.03 11.00
N THR A 153 6.70 -16.99 11.41
CA THR A 153 6.91 -18.43 11.19
C THR A 153 5.90 -19.06 10.23
N ASP A 154 4.83 -18.35 9.86
CA ASP A 154 3.78 -18.86 8.97
C ASP A 154 3.73 -18.04 7.67
N GLN A 155 4.23 -18.63 6.58
CA GLN A 155 4.23 -17.99 5.25
C GLN A 155 2.86 -18.02 4.56
N LEU A 156 1.83 -18.57 5.21
CA LEU A 156 0.48 -18.75 4.66
C LEU A 156 -0.56 -17.83 5.30
N ALA A 157 -0.24 -17.11 6.39
CA ALA A 157 -1.17 -16.20 7.05
C ALA A 157 -1.17 -14.79 6.44
N PHE A 158 -2.36 -14.25 6.16
CA PHE A 158 -2.51 -12.85 5.71
C PHE A 158 -2.14 -11.89 6.88
N PRO A 159 -1.32 -10.85 6.65
CA PRO A 159 -0.60 -10.20 7.76
C PRO A 159 -1.44 -9.30 8.69
N PHE A 160 -2.71 -9.00 8.37
CA PHE A 160 -3.59 -8.18 9.22
C PHE A 160 -5.08 -8.49 8.94
N PRO A 161 -5.94 -8.58 9.97
CA PRO A 161 -7.39 -8.65 9.77
C PRO A 161 -7.94 -7.28 9.35
N PHE A 162 -8.66 -7.22 8.23
CA PHE A 162 -9.41 -6.04 7.79
C PHE A 162 -10.74 -5.99 8.55
N SER A 163 -10.72 -5.50 9.79
CA SER A 163 -11.95 -5.12 10.50
C SER A 163 -11.97 -3.60 10.63
N SER A 164 -12.60 -2.90 9.68
CA SER A 164 -12.81 -1.46 9.81
C SER A 164 -14.09 -1.22 10.59
N ASP A 165 -13.99 -0.59 11.75
CA ASP A 165 -15.14 -0.03 12.46
C ASP A 165 -15.86 0.98 11.53
N PRO A 166 -17.16 0.80 11.24
CA PRO A 166 -17.93 1.69 10.37
C PRO A 166 -17.87 3.17 10.78
N GLU A 167 -17.72 3.47 12.07
CA GLU A 167 -17.64 4.86 12.55
C GLU A 167 -16.27 5.51 12.28
N GLU A 168 -15.19 4.75 12.30
CA GLU A 168 -13.87 5.24 11.88
C GLU A 168 -13.79 5.51 10.38
N LEU A 169 -14.45 4.66 9.59
CA LEU A 169 -14.54 4.84 8.15
C LEU A 169 -15.23 6.19 7.84
N LYS A 170 -16.34 6.48 8.52
CA LYS A 170 -17.06 7.78 8.40
C LYS A 170 -16.20 8.96 8.82
N LYS A 171 -15.44 8.85 9.92
CA LYS A 171 -14.55 9.91 10.41
C LYS A 171 -13.44 10.22 9.42
N THR A 172 -12.87 9.19 8.80
CA THR A 172 -11.82 9.31 7.78
C THR A 172 -12.37 10.00 6.53
N ILE A 173 -13.52 9.55 6.02
CA ILE A 173 -14.21 10.19 4.88
C ILE A 173 -14.48 11.67 5.16
N THR A 174 -15.01 11.99 6.35
CA THR A 174 -15.34 13.36 6.75
C THR A 174 -14.10 14.25 6.84
N THR A 175 -12.96 13.69 7.27
CA THR A 175 -11.69 14.42 7.37
C THR A 175 -11.13 14.73 5.97
N ILE A 176 -11.25 13.78 5.04
CA ILE A 176 -10.81 13.96 3.64
C ILE A 176 -11.67 15.02 2.92
N MET A 177 -12.98 15.02 3.14
CA MET A 177 -13.89 16.01 2.53
C MET A 177 -13.71 17.45 3.05
N LYS A 178 -13.01 17.65 4.18
CA LYS A 178 -12.73 18.97 4.77
C LYS A 178 -11.41 19.59 4.30
N ILE A 179 -10.57 18.83 3.60
CA ILE A 179 -9.25 19.27 3.11
C ILE A 179 -9.34 19.69 1.62
N GLN A 180 -10.51 19.56 0.99
CA GLN A 180 -10.84 20.18 -0.32
C GLN A 180 -11.25 21.64 -0.15
#